data_AF-A0A8S2X924-F1
#
_entry.id   AF-A0A8S2X924-F1
#
_cell.length_a   1.000
_cell.length_b   1.000
_cell.length_c   1.000
_cell.angle_alpha   90.00
_cell.angle_beta   90.00
_cell.angle_gamma   90.00
#
_symmetry.space_group_name_H-M   'P 1'
#
loop_
_entity.id
_entity.type
_entity.pdbx_description
1 polymer ?
#
loop_
_entity_poly.entity_id
_entity_poly.type
_entity_poly.pdbx_seq_one_letter_code
_entity_poly.pdbx_strand_id
1 'polypeptide(L)' 'ELQYKMLEFTVWDYDRFKANDFLGQVTIDLKDASVIDDKPRWYRLQALRSREEATNRGSSP' A
#
# COMPACT_ATOMS: atom_id res chain seq x y z
N GLU A 1 12.85 -12.03 -11.94
CA GLU A 1 13.27 -10.88 -11.09
C GLU A 1 12.09 -10.16 -10.43
N LEU A 2 10.96 -9.95 -11.12
CA LEU A 2 9.80 -9.23 -10.59
C LEU A 2 9.02 -9.96 -9.48
N GLN A 3 9.11 -11.30 -9.42
CA GLN A 3 8.38 -12.18 -8.50
C GLN A 3 8.66 -11.98 -7.00
N TYR A 4 9.60 -11.11 -6.65
CA TYR A 4 9.97 -10.79 -5.27
C TYR A 4 9.84 -9.29 -4.97
N LYS A 5 9.30 -8.51 -5.91
CA LYS A 5 9.14 -7.07 -5.79
C LYS A 5 7.68 -6.74 -5.52
N MET A 6 7.46 -5.74 -4.66
CA MET A 6 6.15 -5.13 -4.45
C MET A 6 6.21 -3.68 -4.93
N LEU A 7 5.09 -3.20 -5.44
CA LEU A 7 4.90 -1.80 -5.82
C LEU A 7 3.97 -1.14 -4.81
N GLU A 8 4.44 -0.07 -4.18
CA GLU A 8 3.65 0.73 -3.25
C GLU A 8 3.29 2.07 -3.88
N PHE A 9 2.01 2.42 -3.81
CA PHE A 9 1.50 3.74 -4.14
C PHE A 9 0.98 4.39 -2.86
N THR A 10 1.37 5.64 -2.62
CA THR A 10 0.84 6.47 -1.54
C THR A 10 0.20 7.71 -2.14
N VAL A 11 -0.94 8.11 -1.59
CA VAL A 11 -1.69 9.29 -2.01
C VAL A 11 -1.69 10.29 -0.88
N TRP A 12 -1.42 11.54 -1.21
CA TRP A 12 -1.29 12.64 -0.25
C TRP A 12 -2.10 13.83 -0.77
N ASP A 13 -2.81 14.50 0.13
CA ASP A 13 -3.37 15.82 -0.14
C ASP A 13 -2.29 16.87 0.07
N TYR A 14 -2.09 17.72 -0.93
CA TYR A 14 -1.07 18.76 -0.86
C TYR A 14 -1.66 20.02 -0.22
N ASP A 15 -1.08 20.44 0.91
CA ASP A 15 -1.39 21.72 1.54
C ASP A 15 -0.17 22.65 1.43
N ARG A 16 -0.40 23.88 0.95
CA ARG A 16 0.65 24.88 0.74
C ARG A 16 1.22 25.42 2.05
N PHE A 17 0.43 25.43 3.12
CA PHE A 17 0.77 26.09 4.39
C PHE A 17 0.86 25.11 5.56
N LYS A 18 0.53 23.84 5.34
CA LYS A 18 0.60 22.78 6.35
C LYS A 18 1.40 21.58 5.84
N ALA A 19 1.58 20.59 6.70
CA ALA A 19 2.05 19.28 6.26
C ALA A 19 0.99 18.64 5.36
N ASN A 20 1.44 17.88 4.36
CA ASN A 20 0.55 17.12 3.49
C ASN A 20 -0.17 16.04 4.30
N ASP A 21 -1.48 15.90 4.06
CA ASP A 21 -2.28 14.89 4.73
C ASP A 21 -2.21 13.58 3.94
N PHE A 22 -1.90 12.48 4.63
CA PHE A 22 -1.90 11.16 4.01
C PHE A 22 -3.34 10.70 3.77
N LEU A 23 -3.66 10.35 2.52
CA LEU A 23 -4.99 9.90 2.12
C LEU A 23 -5.12 8.37 2.02
N GLY A 24 -4.00 7.66 1.92
CA GLY A 24 -4.00 6.19 1.87
C GLY A 24 -2.90 5.60 0.98
N GLN A 25 -2.77 4.28 1.05
CA GLN A 25 -1.82 3.52 0.23
C GLN A 25 -2.45 2.30 -0.43
N VAL A 26 -1.81 1.80 -1.48
CA VAL A 26 -2.02 0.45 -2.00
C VAL A 26 -0.67 -0.20 -2.24
N THR A 27 -0.55 -1.47 -1.86
CA THR A 27 0.62 -2.31 -2.13
C THR A 27 0.20 -3.43 -3.08
N ILE A 28 0.93 -3.60 -4.17
CA ILE A 28 0.64 -4.57 -5.22
C ILE A 28 1.80 -5.54 -5.34
N ASP A 29 1.51 -6.84 -5.27
CA ASP A 29 2.50 -7.90 -5.49
C ASP A 29 2.72 -8.10 -7.00
N LEU A 30 3.93 -7.83 -7.47
CA LEU A 30 4.28 -7.95 -8.89
C LEU A 30 4.50 -9.41 -9.32
N LYS A 31 4.41 -10.37 -8.40
CA LYS A 31 4.33 -11.79 -8.72
C LYS A 31 3.00 -12.17 -9.37
N ASP A 32 1.93 -11.43 -9.09
CA ASP A 32 0.62 -11.70 -9.68
C ASP A 32 0.60 -11.30 -11.16
N ALA A 33 0.58 -12.28 -12.05
CA ALA A 33 0.55 -12.06 -13.50
C ALA A 33 -0.70 -11.29 -13.96
N SER A 34 -1.79 -11.29 -13.18
CA SER A 34 -2.98 -10.51 -13.50
C SER A 34 -2.78 -9.01 -13.28
N VAL A 35 -1.77 -8.58 -12.52
CA VAL A 35 -1.48 -7.16 -12.29
C VAL A 35 -0.72 -6.52 -13.45
N ILE A 36 0.13 -7.31 -14.13
CA ILE A 36 1.02 -6.85 -15.21
C ILE A 36 0.46 -7.19 -16.60
N ASP A 37 -0.87 -7.27 -16.71
CA ASP A 37 -1.57 -7.66 -17.94
C ASP A 37 -1.98 -6.47 -18.82
N ASP A 38 -1.38 -5.29 -18.59
CA ASP A 38 -1.67 -4.00 -19.23
C ASP A 38 -3.14 -3.55 -19.16
N LYS A 39 -3.94 -4.12 -18.24
CA LYS A 39 -5.33 -3.72 -18.03
C LYS A 39 -5.48 -2.75 -16.87
N PRO A 40 -6.32 -1.70 -17.01
CA PRO A 40 -6.60 -0.78 -15.91
C PRO A 40 -7.42 -1.48 -14.81
N ARG A 41 -7.07 -1.20 -13.56
CA ARG A 41 -7.70 -1.78 -12.36
C ARG A 41 -7.91 -0.71 -11.29
N TRP A 42 -9.06 -0.77 -10.62
CA TRP A 42 -9.35 0.09 -9.48
C TRP A 42 -8.82 -0.56 -8.19
N TYR A 43 -8.12 0.22 -7.39
CA TYR A 43 -7.63 -0.21 -6.08
C TYR A 43 -8.19 0.71 -5.00
N ARG A 44 -8.70 0.10 -3.92
CA ARG A 44 -9.17 0.87 -2.76
C ARG A 44 -7.99 1.21 -1.86
N LEU A 45 -7.82 2.51 -1.60
CA LEU A 45 -6.81 3.00 -0.67
C LEU A 45 -7.02 2.41 0.74
N GLN A 46 -5.93 1.94 1.32
CA GLN A 46 -5.85 1.45 2.70
C GLN A 46 -5.31 2.57 3.59
N ALA A 47 -5.84 2.68 4.81
CA ALA A 47 -5.24 3.52 5.83
C ALA A 47 -3.83 3.01 6.19
N LEU A 48 -2.98 3.91 6.68
CA LEU A 48 -1.69 3.53 7.27
C LEU A 48 -1.99 2.56 8.42
N ARG A 49 -1.52 1.31 8.32
CA ARG A 49 -1.59 0.40 9.44
C ARG A 49 -0.69 0.95 10.54
N SER A 50 -1.26 1.20 11.72
CA SER A 50 -0.46 1.52 12.90
C SER A 50 0.53 0.37 13.10
N ARG A 51 1.81 0.70 13.26
CA ARG A 51 2.90 -0.29 13.39
C ARG A 51 2.70 -1.23 14.60
N GLU A 52 1.79 -0.88 15.51
CA GLU A 52 1.40 -1.61 16.71
C GLU A 52 0.48 -2.82 16.44
N GLU A 53 -0.25 -2.88 15.31
CA GLU A 53 -1.10 -4.04 14.99
C GLU A 53 -0.32 -5.21 14.36
N ALA A 54 0.90 -4.96 13.87
CA ALA A 54 1.76 -5.97 13.28
C ALA A 54 2.51 -6.80 14.34
N THR A 55 2.76 -6.24 15.52
CA THR A 55 3.44 -6.95 16.63
C THR A 55 2.49 -7.88 17.38
N ASN A 56 1.18 -7.61 17.35
CA ASN A 56 0.20 -8.38 18.11
C ASN A 56 -0.31 -9.67 17.41
N ARG A 57 0.15 -9.95 16.18
CA ARG A 57 -0.14 -11.22 15.48
C ARG A 57 0.95 -12.30 15.67
N GLY A 58 1.97 -12.02 16.48
CA GLY A 58 3.07 -12.94 16.80
C GLY A 58 3.02 -13.50 18.24
N SER A 59 1.94 -13.27 18.99
CA SER A 59 1.83 -13.73 20.37
C SER A 59 0.50 -14.42 20.62
N SER A 60 0.44 -15.69 20.23
CA SER A 60 -0.38 -16.70 20.88
C SER A 60 0.43 -18.02 20.89
N PRO A 61 0.34 -18.79 21.99
CA PRO A 61 1.22 -19.92 22.27
C PRO A 61 1.07 -21.10 21.30
#